data_AF-A0A4U9XI52-F1
#
_entry.id   AF-A0A4U9XI52-F1
#
_cell.length_a   1.000
_cell.length_b   1.000
_cell.length_c   1.000
_cell.angle_alpha   90.00
_cell.angle_beta   90.00
_cell.angle_gamma   90.00
#
_symmetry.space_group_name_H-M   'P 1'
#
loop_
_entity.id
_entity.type
_entity.pdbx_description
1 polymer ?
#
loop_
_entity_poly.entity_id
_entity_poly.type
_entity_poly.pdbx_seq_one_letter_code
_entity_poly.pdbx_strand_id
1 'polypeptide(L)'
;MRQTIKEIEVKVAYRWFLGLTLEDKVPHFTTYGKNYSRRFQDKEVIETIFSHILGLCLNAGLIDSTEIFVDGTHIKSAAISCSVKLKNRNFDEHDRIKNWIASIR
;
A
#
# COMPACT_ATOMS: atom_id res chain seq x y z
N MET A 1 -15.29 -10.41 3.09
CA MET A 1 -16.49 -9.58 2.77
C MET A 1 -17.77 -9.98 3.51
N ARG A 2 -18.06 -11.27 3.77
CA ARG A 2 -19.29 -11.65 4.48
C ARG A 2 -19.38 -11.08 5.90
N GLN A 3 -18.29 -11.14 6.67
CA GLN A 3 -18.23 -10.60 8.03
C GLN A 3 -18.41 -9.07 8.05
N THR A 4 -17.74 -8.36 7.15
CA THR A 4 -17.86 -6.89 7.01
C THR A 4 -19.30 -6.44 6.79
N ILE A 5 -20.11 -7.23 6.09
CA ILE A 5 -21.51 -6.89 5.80
C ILE A 5 -22.39 -7.08 7.02
N LYS A 6 -22.16 -8.14 7.80
CA LYS A 6 -22.78 -8.26 9.13
C LYS A 6 -22.40 -7.08 10.02
N GLU A 7 -21.17 -6.59 9.92
CA GLU A 7 -20.75 -5.42 10.67
C GLU A 7 -21.37 -4.11 10.16
N ILE A 8 -21.64 -3.96 8.86
CA ILE A 8 -22.36 -2.79 8.30
C ILE A 8 -23.80 -2.69 8.83
N GLU A 9 -24.43 -3.81 9.16
CA GLU A 9 -25.77 -3.84 9.74
C GLU A 9 -25.79 -3.23 11.15
N VAL A 10 -24.72 -3.40 11.93
CA VAL A 10 -24.66 -2.99 13.34
C VAL A 10 -23.87 -1.69 13.54
N LYS A 11 -22.84 -1.45 12.73
CA LYS A 11 -21.91 -0.33 12.89
C LYS A 11 -22.27 0.82 11.95
N VAL A 12 -22.79 1.90 12.52
CA VAL A 12 -23.13 3.14 11.80
C VAL A 12 -21.92 3.75 11.08
N ALA A 13 -20.71 3.64 11.65
CA ALA A 13 -19.48 4.16 11.05
C ALA A 13 -19.22 3.58 9.64
N TYR A 14 -19.54 2.31 9.42
CA TYR A 14 -19.36 1.70 8.10
C TYR A 14 -20.42 2.16 7.10
N ARG A 15 -21.65 2.44 7.55
CA ARG A 15 -22.69 3.02 6.70
C ARG A 15 -22.31 4.43 6.26
N TRP A 16 -21.82 5.25 7.19
CA TRP A 16 -21.28 6.58 6.89
C TRP A 16 -20.13 6.53 5.88
N PHE A 17 -19.16 5.65 6.10
CA PHE A 17 -18.01 5.48 5.19
C PHE A 17 -18.45 5.11 3.76
N LEU A 18 -19.53 4.34 3.64
CA LEU A 18 -20.08 3.90 2.36
C LEU A 18 -21.11 4.86 1.77
N GLY A 19 -21.40 5.98 2.44
CA GLY A 19 -22.43 6.94 2.03
C GLY A 19 -23.86 6.38 2.07
N LEU A 20 -24.10 5.34 2.87
CA LEU A 20 -25.43 4.76 3.07
C LEU A 20 -26.13 5.48 4.22
N THR A 21 -27.40 5.82 4.02
CA THR A 21 -28.27 6.26 5.12
C THR A 21 -28.64 5.09 6.03
N LEU A 22 -29.24 5.40 7.18
CA LEU A 22 -29.69 4.38 8.13
C LEU A 22 -30.80 3.48 7.56
N GLU A 23 -31.59 4.02 6.63
CA GLU A 23 -32.74 3.34 6.02
C GLU A 23 -32.35 2.55 4.76
N ASP A 24 -31.20 2.85 4.15
CA ASP A 24 -30.77 2.20 2.92
C ASP A 24 -30.52 0.70 3.11
N LYS A 25 -30.90 -0.10 2.12
CA LYS A 25 -30.64 -1.54 2.16
C LYS A 25 -29.15 -1.81 1.98
N VAL A 26 -28.59 -2.65 2.86
CA VAL A 26 -27.20 -3.08 2.72
C VAL A 26 -27.03 -3.90 1.43
N PRO A 27 -26.10 -3.53 0.53
CA PRO A 27 -25.84 -4.28 -0.70
C PRO A 27 -25.38 -5.71 -0.42
N HIS A 28 -25.74 -6.62 -1.33
CA HIS A 28 -25.33 -8.03 -1.24
C HIS A 28 -23.81 -8.20 -1.24
N PHE A 29 -23.30 -9.26 -0.61
CA PHE A 29 -21.86 -9.43 -0.38
C PHE A 29 -20.99 -9.55 -1.60
N THR A 30 -21.57 -10.00 -2.70
CA THR A 30 -20.89 -10.08 -3.99
C THR A 30 -20.70 -8.70 -4.63
N THR A 31 -21.55 -7.72 -4.30
CA THR A 31 -21.50 -6.37 -4.87
C THR A 31 -20.18 -5.69 -4.52
N TYR A 32 -19.79 -5.73 -3.25
CA TYR A 32 -18.52 -5.14 -2.81
C TYR A 32 -17.30 -5.85 -3.39
N GLY A 33 -17.31 -7.18 -3.44
CA GLY A 33 -16.21 -7.93 -4.04
C GLY A 33 -16.02 -7.60 -5.52
N LYS A 34 -17.13 -7.53 -6.28
CA LYS A 34 -17.10 -7.16 -7.70
C LYS A 34 -16.68 -5.71 -7.92
N ASN A 35 -17.17 -4.79 -7.08
CA ASN A 35 -16.79 -3.38 -7.15
C ASN A 35 -15.29 -3.21 -6.86
N TYR A 36 -14.79 -3.86 -5.81
CA TYR A 36 -13.37 -3.85 -5.45
C TYR A 36 -12.50 -4.35 -6.60
N SER A 37 -12.80 -5.52 -7.17
CA SER A 37 -12.04 -6.07 -8.28
C SER A 37 -12.04 -5.17 -9.51
N ARG A 38 -13.14 -4.44 -9.78
CA ARG A 38 -13.24 -3.52 -10.92
C ARG A 38 -12.54 -2.19 -10.67
N ARG A 39 -12.66 -1.62 -9.46
CA ARG A 39 -12.10 -0.31 -9.10
C ARG A 39 -10.59 -0.35 -8.92
N PHE A 40 -10.08 -1.49 -8.42
CA PHE A 40 -8.68 -1.72 -8.12
C PHE A 40 -8.06 -2.79 -9.02
N GLN A 41 -8.60 -2.94 -10.23
CA GLN A 41 -8.03 -3.81 -11.25
C GLN A 41 -6.63 -3.31 -11.64
N ASP A 42 -6.49 -2.00 -11.79
CA ASP A 42 -5.24 -1.31 -12.10
C ASP A 42 -4.47 -1.05 -10.81
N LYS A 43 -3.68 -2.06 -10.41
CA LYS A 43 -2.89 -2.05 -9.16
C LYS A 43 -1.80 -0.98 -9.15
N GLU A 44 -1.41 -0.47 -10.32
CA GLU A 44 -0.33 0.51 -10.49
C GLU A 44 -0.58 1.80 -9.72
N VAL A 45 -1.84 2.26 -9.63
CA VAL A 45 -2.17 3.50 -8.91
C VAL A 45 -1.93 3.34 -7.41
N ILE A 46 -2.40 2.23 -6.82
CA ILE A 46 -2.19 1.96 -5.40
C ILE A 46 -0.71 1.78 -5.10
N GLU A 47 -0.01 1.03 -5.96
CA GLU A 47 1.43 0.79 -5.82
C GLU A 47 2.23 2.10 -5.87
N THR A 48 1.87 3.01 -6.77
CA THR A 48 2.53 4.32 -6.90
C THR A 48 2.31 5.18 -5.67
N ILE A 49 1.06 5.29 -5.19
CA ILE A 49 0.72 6.07 -3.99
C ILE A 49 1.44 5.49 -2.76
N PHE A 50 1.41 4.17 -2.60
CA PHE A 50 2.05 3.50 -1.49
C PHE A 50 3.58 3.69 -1.50
N SER A 51 4.21 3.55 -2.67
CA SER A 51 5.65 3.78 -2.84
C SER A 51 6.02 5.23 -2.54
N HIS A 52 5.18 6.19 -2.92
CA HIS A 52 5.40 7.60 -2.61
C HIS A 52 5.35 7.87 -1.11
N ILE A 53 4.33 7.35 -0.41
CA ILE A 53 4.19 7.51 1.04
C ILE A 53 5.36 6.83 1.77
N LEU A 54 5.74 5.62 1.36
CA LEU A 54 6.92 4.95 1.91
C LEU A 54 8.19 5.78 1.70
N GLY A 55 8.36 6.37 0.51
CA GLY A 55 9.47 7.27 0.22
C GLY A 55 9.52 8.46 1.16
N LEU A 56 8.38 9.07 1.46
CA LEU A 56 8.27 10.18 2.43
C LEU A 56 8.64 9.74 3.85
N CYS A 57 8.14 8.59 4.31
CA CYS A 57 8.45 8.07 5.64
C CYS A 57 9.92 7.70 5.81
N LEU A 58 10.54 7.13 4.77
CA LEU A 58 11.98 6.84 4.75
C LEU A 58 12.81 8.14 4.80
N ASN A 59 12.43 9.15 4.00
CA ASN A 59 13.13 10.43 4.00
C ASN A 59 12.97 11.19 5.33
N ALA A 60 11.84 10.99 6.02
CA ALA A 60 11.59 11.54 7.36
C ALA A 60 12.29 10.75 8.48
N GLY A 61 13.00 9.65 8.17
CA GLY A 61 13.67 8.80 9.16
C GLY A 61 12.71 8.04 10.08
N LEU A 62 11.44 7.91 9.71
CA LEU A 62 10.40 7.25 10.52
C LEU A 62 10.43 5.72 10.39
N ILE A 63 11.14 5.19 9.40
CA ILE A 63 11.24 3.76 9.12
C ILE A 63 12.72 3.39 9.07
N ASP A 64 13.14 2.52 9.99
CA ASP A 64 14.47 1.92 9.94
C ASP A 64 14.43 0.68 9.03
N SER A 65 15.26 0.66 7.98
CA SER A 65 15.25 -0.40 6.96
C SER A 65 15.86 -1.72 7.45
N THR A 66 16.43 -1.73 8.64
CA THR A 66 17.25 -2.81 9.20
C THR A 66 16.40 -3.94 9.79
N GLU A 67 15.24 -3.65 10.37
CA GLU A 67 14.35 -4.65 10.97
C GLU A 67 12.88 -4.32 10.72
N ILE A 68 12.19 -5.18 9.95
CA ILE A 68 10.77 -5.04 9.64
C ILE A 68 9.98 -5.96 10.58
N PHE A 69 9.50 -5.44 11.71
CA PHE A 69 8.49 -6.10 12.53
C PHE A 69 7.09 -5.61 12.11
N VAL A 70 6.31 -6.49 11.50
CA VAL A 70 4.88 -6.29 11.26
C VAL A 70 4.12 -7.13 12.28
N ASP A 71 3.45 -6.47 13.21
CA ASP A 71 2.68 -7.11 14.27
C ASP A 71 1.63 -8.10 13.70
N GLY A 72 1.67 -9.33 14.19
CA GLY A 72 0.59 -10.31 14.20
C GLY A 72 0.13 -10.99 12.89
N THR A 73 0.47 -10.50 11.69
CA THR A 73 -0.03 -11.14 10.45
C THR A 73 1.07 -11.35 9.42
N HIS A 74 1.43 -12.61 9.20
CA HIS A 74 2.42 -13.05 8.21
C HIS A 74 1.86 -12.90 6.78
N ILE A 75 1.62 -11.66 6.32
CA ILE A 75 1.48 -11.38 4.90
C ILE A 75 2.89 -11.17 4.37
N LYS A 76 3.38 -12.12 3.56
CA LYS A 76 4.65 -11.97 2.82
C LYS A 76 4.59 -10.64 2.04
N SER A 77 5.24 -9.62 2.57
CA SER A 77 5.22 -8.25 2.07
C SER A 77 6.17 -8.11 0.88
N ALA A 78 5.77 -8.69 -0.27
CA ALA A 78 6.51 -8.55 -1.52
C ALA A 78 6.66 -7.08 -1.96
N ALA A 79 5.69 -6.22 -1.63
CA ALA A 79 5.65 -4.81 -2.04
C ALA A 79 6.74 -3.94 -1.38
N ILE A 80 7.07 -4.18 -0.11
CA ILE A 80 8.12 -3.44 0.61
C ILE A 80 9.49 -3.87 0.08
N SER A 81 9.72 -5.17 -0.08
CA SER A 81 10.99 -5.69 -0.62
C SER A 81 11.26 -5.18 -2.05
N CYS A 82 10.22 -5.08 -2.90
CA CYS A 82 10.36 -4.55 -4.26
C CYS A 82 10.77 -3.06 -4.26
N SER A 83 10.08 -2.24 -3.46
CA SER A 83 10.36 -0.80 -3.36
C SER A 83 11.76 -0.49 -2.83
N VAL A 84 12.19 -1.22 -1.80
CA VAL A 84 13.56 -1.11 -1.22
C VAL A 84 14.62 -1.52 -2.25
N LYS A 85 14.39 -2.61 -3.01
CA LYS A 85 15.31 -3.04 -4.08
C LYS A 85 15.40 -2.03 -5.24
N LEU A 86 14.30 -1.37 -5.59
CA LEU A 86 14.29 -0.35 -6.64
C LEU A 86 15.09 0.90 -6.25
N LYS A 87 15.00 1.36 -4.98
CA LYS A 87 15.77 2.52 -4.52
C LYS A 87 17.27 2.22 -4.40
N ASN A 88 17.65 1.01 -3.94
CA ASN A 88 19.06 0.60 -3.89
C ASN A 88 19.69 0.56 -5.30
N ARG A 89 18.98 0.04 -6.31
CA ARG A 89 19.49 0.04 -7.70
C ARG A 89 19.74 1.45 -8.27
N ASN A 90 18.86 2.41 -7.98
CA ASN A 90 19.00 3.79 -8.47
C ASN A 90 20.11 4.56 -7.73
N PHE A 91 20.41 4.21 -6.48
CA PHE A 91 21.51 4.82 -5.72
C PHE A 91 22.88 4.30 -6.22
N ASP A 92 22.96 2.99 -6.48
CA ASP A 92 24.18 2.34 -6.99
C ASP A 92 24.64 2.88 -8.36
N GLU A 93 23.71 3.26 -9.23
CA GLU A 93 24.01 3.81 -10.58
C GLU A 93 24.66 5.20 -10.49
N HIS A 94 24.20 6.03 -9.54
CA HIS A 94 24.72 7.37 -9.32
C HIS A 94 26.13 7.36 -8.70
N ASP A 95 26.42 6.35 -7.87
CA ASP A 95 27.74 6.11 -7.29
C ASP A 95 28.70 5.44 -8.29
N ARG A 96 28.22 4.60 -9.20
CA ARG A 96 29.02 4.07 -10.32
C ARG A 96 29.50 5.17 -11.25
N ILE A 97 28.64 6.14 -11.58
CA ILE A 97 29.01 7.29 -12.42
C ILE A 97 30.02 8.19 -11.70
N LYS A 98 29.81 8.47 -10.40
CA LYS A 98 30.77 9.25 -9.59
C LYS A 98 32.13 8.56 -9.47
N ASN A 99 32.15 7.25 -9.21
CA ASN A 99 33.39 6.47 -9.11
C ASN A 99 34.11 6.32 -10.46
N TRP A 100 33.37 6.24 -11.57
CA TRP A 100 33.96 6.27 -12.91
C TRP A 100 34.60 7.63 -13.22
N ILE A 101 33.93 8.74 -12.88
CA ILE A 101 34.49 10.09 -13.01
C ILE A 101 35.72 10.28 -12.12
N ALA A 102 35.72 9.74 -10.91
CA ALA A 102 36.86 9.81 -9.98
C ALA A 102 38.05 8.94 -10.42
N SER A 103 37.81 7.86 -11.17
CA SER A 103 38.85 6.97 -11.73
C SER A 103 39.55 7.54 -12.98
N ILE A 104 38.91 8.51 -13.65
CA ILE A 104 39.43 9.18 -14.86
C ILE A 104 40.29 10.41 -14.51
N ARG A 105 40.31 10.83 -13.24
CA ARG A 105 41.17 11.90 -12.73
C ARG A 105 42.44 11.34 -12.10
#